data_AF-A0AAE1SX00-F1
#
_entry.id   AF-A0AAE1SX00-F1
#
_cell.length_a   1.000
_cell.length_b   1.000
_cell.length_c   1.000
_cell.angle_alpha   90.00
_cell.angle_beta   90.00
_cell.angle_gamma   90.00
#
_symmetry.space_group_name_H-M   'P 1'
#
loop_
_entity.id
_entity.type
_entity.pdbx_description
1 polymer ?
#
loop_
_entity_poly.entity_id
_entity_poly.type
_entity_poly.pdbx_seq_one_letter_code
_entity_poly.pdbx_strand_id
1 'polypeptide(L)'
;MRYGCLGVLCGKRSLTQAVGFMKDGAQWLVDNTDIKLVGIDYLSIAAYDDLIPVHLVFLKSREIIVVEALKLDDIEAGIYTVHCLTLRMLGAEGSPVRCILIK
;
A
#
# COMPACT_ATOMS: atom_id res chain seq x y z
N MET A 1 6.57 -2.67 -13.46
CA MET A 1 5.60 -3.77 -13.65
C MET A 1 4.23 -3.16 -14.01
N ARG A 2 3.47 -3.73 -14.94
CA ARG A 2 2.06 -3.33 -15.16
C ARG A 2 1.20 -4.17 -14.21
N TYR A 3 0.70 -3.58 -13.15
CA TYR A 3 -0.26 -4.23 -12.28
C TYR A 3 -1.65 -3.69 -12.64
N GLY A 4 -2.41 -4.46 -13.42
CA GLY A 4 -3.86 -4.26 -13.54
C GLY A 4 -4.56 -4.77 -12.28
N CYS A 5 -4.12 -4.30 -11.11
CA CYS A 5 -4.55 -4.82 -9.82
C CYS A 5 -5.53 -3.86 -9.15
N LEU A 6 -6.68 -4.41 -8.76
CA LEU A 6 -7.58 -3.84 -7.78
C LEU A 6 -6.78 -3.67 -6.48
N GLY A 7 -6.42 -2.43 -6.15
CA GLY A 7 -5.70 -2.08 -4.93
C GLY A 7 -6.58 -1.22 -4.03
N VAL A 8 -6.46 -1.41 -2.72
CA VAL A 8 -7.10 -0.51 -1.75
C VAL A 8 -6.16 0.67 -1.52
N LEU A 9 -6.67 1.87 -1.77
CA LEU A 9 -6.02 3.14 -1.46
C LEU A 9 -6.85 3.81 -0.37
N CYS A 10 -6.27 3.98 0.82
CA CYS A 10 -6.93 4.63 1.95
C CYS A 10 -6.38 6.06 2.10
N GLY A 11 -7.27 7.03 2.32
CA GLY A 11 -6.92 8.45 2.42
C GLY A 11 -7.45 9.19 3.65
N LYS A 12 -6.56 9.99 4.26
CA LYS A 12 -6.64 11.09 5.27
C LYS A 12 -7.22 10.91 6.69
N ARG A 13 -6.35 11.19 7.70
CA ARG A 13 -6.50 12.22 8.79
C ARG A 13 -5.11 12.65 9.34
N SER A 14 -5.06 13.80 10.04
CA SER A 14 -3.92 14.57 10.59
C SER A 14 -2.60 13.82 10.92
N LEU A 15 -1.45 14.49 10.69
CA LEU A 15 -0.08 14.03 11.01
C LEU A 15 0.14 13.55 12.47
N THR A 16 -0.72 13.96 13.39
CA THR A 16 -0.67 13.58 14.81
C THR A 16 -1.39 12.26 15.14
N GLN A 17 -2.12 11.67 14.18
CA GLN A 17 -2.79 10.37 14.34
C GLN A 17 -2.43 9.51 13.12
N ALA A 18 -1.45 8.62 13.28
CA ALA A 18 -1.08 7.69 12.22
C ALA A 18 -2.26 6.78 11.89
N VAL A 19 -2.89 7.00 10.75
CA VAL A 19 -3.92 6.10 10.19
C VAL A 19 -3.18 5.07 9.36
N GLY A 20 -3.39 3.79 9.67
CA GLY A 20 -2.79 2.67 8.96
C GLY A 20 -3.56 1.39 9.28
N PHE A 21 -3.15 0.29 8.64
CA PHE A 21 -3.74 -1.01 8.94
C PHE A 21 -3.35 -1.46 10.35
N MET A 22 -4.30 -2.09 11.03
CA MET A 22 -4.01 -2.99 12.16
C MET A 22 -3.82 -4.41 11.63
N LYS A 23 -3.20 -5.28 12.43
CA LYS A 23 -2.84 -6.64 12.02
C LYS A 23 -4.05 -7.45 11.54
N ASP A 24 -5.19 -7.33 12.22
CA ASP A 24 -6.43 -8.04 11.89
C ASP A 24 -7.00 -7.61 10.53
N GLY A 25 -7.00 -6.32 10.22
CA GLY A 25 -7.41 -5.79 8.91
C GLY A 25 -6.49 -6.24 7.79
N ALA A 26 -5.16 -6.23 8.03
CA ALA A 26 -4.19 -6.75 7.08
C ALA A 26 -4.40 -8.26 6.82
N GLN A 27 -4.63 -9.03 7.88
CA GLN A 27 -4.87 -10.48 7.80
C GLN A 27 -6.17 -10.78 7.04
N TRP A 28 -7.23 -10.02 7.31
CA TRP A 28 -8.50 -10.17 6.60
C TRP A 28 -8.33 -9.97 5.10
N LEU A 29 -7.58 -8.94 4.66
CA LEU A 29 -7.31 -8.72 3.24
C LEU A 29 -6.56 -9.90 2.60
N VAL A 30 -5.54 -10.42 3.28
CA VAL A 30 -4.77 -11.58 2.80
C VAL A 30 -5.65 -12.81 2.62
N ASP A 31 -6.55 -13.06 3.57
CA ASP A 31 -7.33 -14.29 3.63
C ASP A 31 -8.56 -14.25 2.71
N ASN A 32 -9.18 -13.07 2.54
CA ASN A 32 -10.50 -12.93 1.92
C ASN A 32 -10.46 -12.28 0.53
N THR A 33 -9.30 -11.82 0.06
CA THR A 33 -9.17 -11.16 -1.24
C THR A 33 -8.02 -11.74 -2.07
N ASP A 34 -7.98 -11.38 -3.35
CA ASP A 34 -6.90 -11.66 -4.28
C ASP A 34 -6.01 -10.43 -4.56
N ILE A 35 -6.13 -9.38 -3.73
CA ILE A 35 -5.37 -8.13 -3.85
C ILE A 35 -3.87 -8.43 -3.82
N LYS A 36 -3.14 -7.82 -4.77
CA LYS A 36 -1.68 -7.97 -4.92
C LYS A 36 -0.90 -6.72 -4.57
N LEU A 37 -1.58 -5.57 -4.43
CA LEU A 37 -0.97 -4.30 -4.11
C LEU A 37 -1.88 -3.51 -3.17
N VAL A 38 -1.31 -2.99 -2.09
CA VAL A 38 -1.98 -2.08 -1.16
C VAL A 38 -1.18 -0.79 -1.10
N GLY A 39 -1.86 0.34 -1.17
CA GLY A 39 -1.24 1.65 -1.11
C GLY A 39 -1.84 2.52 -0.02
N ILE A 40 -1.02 3.37 0.59
CA ILE A 40 -1.47 4.37 1.56
C ILE A 40 -0.86 5.73 1.25
N ASP A 41 -1.59 6.79 1.58
CA ASP A 41 -1.13 8.17 1.48
C ASP A 41 -0.34 8.66 2.71
N TYR A 42 0.10 7.73 3.56
CA TYR A 42 0.87 8.00 4.77
C TYR A 42 2.29 7.42 4.70
N LEU A 43 3.16 7.85 5.62
CA LEU A 43 4.56 7.40 5.67
C LEU A 43 4.70 5.92 6.04
N SER A 44 3.66 5.29 6.57
CA SER A 44 3.64 3.84 6.77
C SER A 44 2.26 3.25 6.49
N ILE A 45 2.24 2.05 5.92
CA ILE A 45 1.04 1.23 5.70
C ILE A 45 0.39 0.79 7.00
N ALA A 46 1.15 0.77 8.11
CA ALA A 46 0.72 0.21 9.37
C ALA A 46 0.45 1.30 10.41
N ALA A 47 -0.52 1.06 11.29
CA ALA A 47 -0.71 1.85 12.49
C ALA A 47 0.51 1.71 13.41
N TYR A 48 0.78 2.74 14.22
CA TYR A 48 1.97 2.77 15.09
C TYR A 48 2.08 1.54 16.00
N ASP A 49 0.96 1.13 16.60
CA ASP A 49 0.90 -0.02 17.51
C ASP A 49 1.19 -1.37 16.81
N ASP A 50 1.02 -1.43 15.49
CA ASP A 50 1.08 -2.64 14.68
C ASP A 50 2.10 -2.54 13.52
N LEU A 51 3.09 -1.66 13.66
CA LEU A 51 4.04 -1.30 12.59
C LEU A 51 4.68 -2.54 11.95
N ILE A 52 5.28 -3.41 12.75
CA ILE A 52 5.93 -4.64 12.30
C ILE A 52 4.93 -5.72 11.86
N PRO A 53 3.93 -6.12 12.68
CA PRO A 53 3.07 -7.25 12.34
C PRO A 53 2.32 -7.07 11.02
N VAL A 54 1.88 -5.85 10.69
CA VAL A 54 1.18 -5.57 9.43
C VAL A 54 2.09 -5.77 8.21
N HIS A 55 3.32 -5.25 8.25
CA HIS A 55 4.30 -5.48 7.19
C HIS A 55 4.59 -6.97 7.00
N LEU A 56 4.73 -7.71 8.10
CA LEU A 56 4.95 -9.15 8.05
C LEU A 56 3.77 -9.89 7.41
N VAL A 57 2.54 -9.51 7.74
CA VAL A 57 1.34 -10.11 7.15
C VAL A 57 1.30 -9.88 5.65
N PHE A 58 1.53 -8.65 5.18
CA PHE A 58 1.51 -8.36 3.75
C PHE A 58 2.69 -9.01 2.99
N LEU A 59 3.91 -8.89 3.51
CA LEU A 59 5.12 -9.32 2.81
C LEU A 59 5.39 -10.82 2.89
N LYS A 60 5.08 -11.50 4.01
CA LYS A 60 5.40 -12.93 4.18
C LYS A 60 4.30 -13.88 3.72
N SER A 61 3.03 -13.47 3.79
CA SER A 61 1.94 -14.42 3.54
C SER A 61 1.68 -14.67 2.05
N ARG A 62 1.46 -13.59 1.28
CA ARG A 62 1.12 -13.66 -0.16
C ARG A 62 1.96 -12.71 -1.03
N GLU A 63 3.01 -12.13 -0.47
CA GLU A 63 3.86 -11.13 -1.13
C GLU A 63 3.02 -9.97 -1.70
N ILE A 64 2.09 -9.43 -0.90
CA ILE A 64 1.33 -8.24 -1.26
C ILE A 64 2.31 -7.06 -1.30
N ILE A 65 2.35 -6.37 -2.43
CA ILE A 65 3.21 -5.22 -2.65
C ILE A 65 2.63 -4.02 -1.89
N VAL A 66 3.43 -3.43 -1.02
CA VAL A 66 3.08 -2.22 -0.28
C VAL A 66 3.66 -0.99 -0.94
N VAL A 67 2.84 0.05 -1.09
CA VAL A 67 3.25 1.36 -1.61
C VAL A 67 2.85 2.45 -0.62
N GLU A 68 3.85 3.07 -0.02
CA GLU A 68 3.66 4.09 1.02
C GLU A 68 3.89 5.49 0.44
N ALA A 69 3.47 6.51 1.20
CA ALA A 69 3.62 7.92 0.88
C ALA A 69 3.01 8.34 -0.48
N LEU A 70 1.87 7.74 -0.84
CA LEU A 70 1.13 8.15 -2.03
C LEU A 70 0.56 9.56 -1.89
N LYS A 71 0.53 10.30 -3.00
CA LYS A 71 -0.16 11.59 -3.08
C LYS A 71 -1.52 11.37 -3.72
N LEU A 72 -2.56 11.26 -2.89
CA LEU A 72 -3.95 10.99 -3.33
C LEU A 72 -4.88 12.20 -3.17
N ASP A 73 -4.31 13.39 -2.92
CA ASP A 73 -5.08 14.63 -2.91
C ASP A 73 -5.82 14.82 -4.24
N ASP A 74 -7.08 15.22 -4.13
CA ASP A 74 -7.96 15.54 -5.25
C ASP A 74 -8.22 14.37 -6.23
N ILE A 75 -7.95 13.13 -5.80
CA ILE A 75 -8.31 11.91 -6.53
C ILE A 75 -9.69 11.43 -6.08
N GLU A 76 -10.61 11.25 -7.03
CA GLU A 76 -11.92 10.66 -6.76
C GLU A 76 -11.80 9.17 -6.43
N ALA A 77 -12.63 8.68 -5.52
CA ALA A 77 -12.72 7.26 -5.25
C ALA A 77 -13.23 6.50 -6.48
N GLY A 78 -12.54 5.45 -6.89
CA GLY A 78 -12.90 4.68 -8.07
C GLY A 78 -11.87 3.62 -8.43
N ILE A 79 -12.08 3.00 -9.59
CA ILE A 79 -11.17 2.00 -10.15
C ILE A 79 -10.20 2.69 -11.10
N TYR A 80 -8.91 2.48 -10.87
CA TYR A 80 -7.83 2.99 -11.71
C TYR A 80 -6.86 1.87 -12.03
N THR A 81 -6.20 1.99 -13.17
CA THR A 81 -4.96 1.25 -13.44
C THR A 81 -3.80 1.94 -12.74
N VAL A 82 -3.14 1.22 -11.85
CA VAL A 82 -1.95 1.69 -11.12
C VAL A 82 -0.69 1.28 -11.86
N HIS A 83 0.18 2.26 -12.12
CA HIS A 83 1.53 1.99 -12.61
C HIS A 83 2.58 2.44 -11.59
N CYS A 84 3.32 1.48 -11.07
CA CYS A 84 4.45 1.68 -10.17
C CYS A 84 5.77 1.52 -10.94
N LEU A 85 6.42 2.64 -11.25
CA LEU A 85 7.71 2.69 -11.92
C LEU A 85 8.82 2.78 -10.88
N THR A 86 9.32 1.62 -10.45
CA THR A 86 10.38 1.51 -9.45
C THR A 86 11.76 1.64 -10.08
N LEU A 87 12.71 2.20 -9.34
CA LEU A 87 14.12 2.11 -9.72
C LEU A 87 14.63 0.68 -9.50
N ARG A 88 15.45 0.19 -10.44
CA ARG A 88 16.09 -1.12 -10.31
C ARG A 88 17.28 -1.01 -9.35
N MET A 89 17.07 -1.42 -8.10
CA MET A 89 18.08 -1.38 -7.03
C MET A 89 18.35 -2.80 -6.54
N LEU A 90 19.58 -3.28 -6.71
CA LEU A 90 19.96 -4.64 -6.29
C LEU A 90 20.22 -4.66 -4.79
N GLY A 91 19.65 -5.64 -4.08
CA GLY A 91 19.86 -5.83 -2.64
C GLY A 91 19.15 -4.82 -1.74
N ALA A 92 18.28 -3.97 -2.31
CA ALA A 92 17.48 -3.03 -1.53
C ALA A 92 16.19 -3.69 -1.00
N GLU A 93 15.77 -3.31 0.20
CA GLU A 93 14.51 -3.76 0.83
C GLU A 93 13.29 -2.98 0.33
N GLY A 94 13.52 -1.90 -0.41
CA GLY A 94 12.50 -1.06 -1.03
C GLY A 94 13.13 -0.18 -2.11
N SER A 95 12.30 0.49 -2.91
CA SER A 95 12.74 1.39 -3.97
C SER A 95 11.78 2.56 -4.10
N PRO A 96 12.29 3.80 -4.25
CA PRO A 96 11.42 4.92 -4.57
C PRO A 96 10.71 4.66 -5.90
N VAL A 97 9.45 5.09 -5.95
CA VAL A 97 8.56 4.76 -7.07
C VAL A 97 7.87 6.02 -7.57
N ARG A 98 7.77 6.14 -8.89
CA ARG A 98 6.77 7.03 -9.49
C ARG A 98 5.49 6.25 -9.69
N CYS A 99 4.50 6.51 -8.83
CA CYS A 99 3.18 5.93 -8.94
C CYS A 99 2.27 6.86 -9.76
N ILE A 100 1.59 6.33 -10.78
CA ILE A 100 0.60 7.07 -11.57
C ILE A 100 -0.69 6.26 -11.66
N LEU A 101 -1.82 6.97 -11.64
CA LEU A 101 -3.16 6.42 -11.80
C LEU A 101 -3.69 6.78 -13.18
N ILE A 102 -4.24 5.81 -13.90
CA ILE A 102 -4.87 5.98 -15.21
C ILE A 102 -6.29 5.42 -15.13
N LYS A 103 -7.28 6.20 -15.54
CA LYS A 103 -8.68 5.76 -15.60
C LYS A 103 -8.93 4.91 -16.85
#